data_AF-A0A8C7YA28-F1
#
_entry.id   AF-A0A8C7YA28-F1
#
_cell.length_a   1.000
_cell.length_b   1.000
_cell.length_c   1.000
_cell.angle_alpha   90.00
_cell.angle_beta   90.00
_cell.angle_gamma   90.00
#
_symmetry.space_group_name_H-M   'P 1'
#
loop_
_entity.id
_entity.type
_entity.pdbx_description
1 polymer ?
#
loop_
_entity_poly.entity_id
_entity_poly.type
_entity_poly.pdbx_seq_one_letter_code
_entity_poly.pdbx_strand_id
1 'polypeptide(L)'
;IGIAVDPRRRNRSTESLQANVQRLKEYRSKLILFPRKATAPKKGDSSEEELKMATQLTGPVMPIKTVYKKEKARVISEDEKNFKAFASLRMARANARLFGIRAKRAKEAAEQDVEKKK
;
A
#
# COMPACT_ATOMS: atom_id res chain seq x y z
N ILE A 1 6.00 7.95 23.32
CA ILE A 1 5.59 6.52 23.23
C ILE A 1 6.38 5.72 22.18
N GLY A 2 7.61 6.11 21.82
CA GLY A 2 8.51 5.25 21.02
C GLY A 2 8.14 5.02 19.54
N ILE A 3 7.39 5.93 18.89
CA ILE A 3 7.06 5.83 17.47
C ILE A 3 7.99 6.74 16.66
N ALA A 4 8.67 6.18 15.66
CA ALA A 4 9.48 6.96 14.72
C ALA A 4 8.59 7.65 13.68
N VAL A 5 8.76 8.97 13.51
CA VAL A 5 7.96 9.80 12.59
C VAL A 5 8.90 10.50 11.60
N ASP A 6 8.61 10.38 10.30
CA ASP A 6 9.30 11.13 9.23
C ASP A 6 8.27 11.99 8.47
N PRO A 7 8.29 13.33 8.62
CA PRO A 7 7.32 14.23 7.99
C PRO A 7 7.49 14.34 6.47
N ARG A 8 8.60 13.87 5.90
CA ARG A 8 8.86 13.94 4.45
C ARG A 8 8.12 12.87 3.66
N ARG A 9 7.72 11.78 4.31
CA ARG A 9 7.04 10.64 3.66
C ARG A 9 5.63 11.03 3.21
N ARG A 10 5.26 10.62 1.99
CA ARG A 10 3.91 10.79 1.44
C ARG A 10 3.29 9.43 1.11
N ASN A 11 1.98 9.31 1.32
CA ASN A 11 1.23 8.11 0.97
C ASN A 11 0.60 8.29 -0.42
N ARG A 12 0.84 7.33 -1.32
CA ARG A 12 0.24 7.32 -2.68
C ARG A 12 -0.88 6.30 -2.83
N SER A 13 -0.88 5.26 -1.98
CA SER A 13 -1.86 4.17 -2.02
C SER A 13 -2.64 4.12 -0.71
N THR A 14 -3.93 3.81 -0.81
CA THR A 14 -4.83 3.72 0.36
C THR A 14 -4.57 2.47 1.17
N GLU A 15 -4.17 1.39 0.50
CA GLU A 15 -3.86 0.07 1.04
C GLU A 15 -2.68 0.16 2.02
N SER A 16 -1.62 0.88 1.65
CA SER A 16 -0.45 1.07 2.51
C SER A 16 -0.77 1.95 3.71
N LEU A 17 -1.59 2.99 3.53
CA LEU A 17 -2.06 3.84 4.60
C LEU A 17 -2.86 3.04 5.63
N GLN A 18 -3.84 2.25 5.17
CA GLN A 18 -4.68 1.43 6.02
C GLN A 18 -3.88 0.39 6.80
N ALA A 19 -2.94 -0.30 6.16
CA ALA A 19 -2.05 -1.25 6.82
C ALA A 19 -1.22 -0.61 7.93
N ASN A 20 -0.67 0.59 7.69
CA ASN A 20 0.12 1.33 8.69
C ASN A 20 -0.74 1.85 9.85
N VAL A 21 -1.95 2.35 9.57
CA VAL A 21 -2.90 2.76 10.60
C VAL A 21 -3.28 1.58 11.48
N GLN A 22 -3.57 0.42 10.88
CA GLN A 22 -3.86 -0.81 11.61
C GLN A 22 -2.68 -1.22 12.50
N ARG A 23 -1.46 -1.19 11.97
CA ARG A 23 -0.23 -1.47 12.75
C ARG A 23 -0.06 -0.52 13.94
N LEU A 24 -0.36 0.77 13.77
CA LEU A 24 -0.30 1.75 14.87
C LEU A 24 -1.36 1.50 15.94
N LYS A 25 -2.56 1.08 15.55
CA LYS A 25 -3.60 0.66 16.49
C LYS A 25 -3.18 -0.56 17.29
N GLU A 26 -2.62 -1.57 16.63
CA GLU A 26 -2.10 -2.79 17.27
C GLU A 26 -0.89 -2.51 18.18
N TYR A 27 -0.01 -1.58 17.78
CA TYR A 27 1.07 -1.13 18.65
C TYR A 27 0.51 -0.49 19.92
N ARG A 28 -0.46 0.42 19.77
CA ARG A 28 -1.07 1.13 20.88
C ARG A 28 -1.79 0.19 21.85
N SER A 29 -2.46 -0.85 21.35
CA SER A 29 -3.15 -1.82 22.21
C SER A 29 -2.19 -2.74 22.98
N LYS A 30 -0.96 -2.93 22.50
CA LYS A 30 0.08 -3.74 23.16
C LYS A 30 1.04 -2.91 24.01
N LEU A 31 0.94 -1.58 23.95
CA LEU A 31 1.83 -0.68 24.67
C LEU A 31 1.38 -0.56 26.12
N ILE A 32 2.24 -0.96 27.05
CA ILE A 32 2.07 -0.69 28.48
C ILE A 32 2.69 0.69 28.76
N LEU A 33 1.88 1.66 29.18
CA LEU A 33 2.34 3.03 29.44
C LEU A 33 2.47 3.27 30.95
N PHE A 34 3.71 3.47 31.39
CA PHE A 34 3.99 3.75 32.79
C PHE A 34 3.58 5.18 33.15
N PRO A 35 2.92 5.39 34.32
CA PRO A 35 2.61 6.73 34.79
C PRO A 35 3.89 7.51 35.10
N ARG A 36 3.90 8.81 34.81
CA ARG A 36 5.07 9.67 35.14
C ARG A 36 5.31 9.78 36.66
N LYS A 37 4.23 9.68 37.44
CA LYS A 37 4.25 9.60 38.90
C LYS A 37 3.41 8.40 39.33
N ALA A 38 4.02 7.43 39.99
CA ALA A 38 3.33 6.21 40.43
C ALA A 38 2.14 6.50 41.38
N THR A 39 2.24 7.55 42.19
CA THR A 39 1.19 7.97 43.14
C THR A 39 0.02 8.73 42.51
N ALA A 40 0.15 9.16 41.25
CA ALA A 40 -0.86 9.96 40.56
C ALA A 40 -0.97 9.53 39.09
N PRO A 41 -1.47 8.31 38.81
CA PRO A 41 -1.69 7.84 37.46
C PRO A 41 -2.74 8.69 36.74
N LYS A 42 -2.54 8.93 35.45
CA LYS A 42 -3.43 9.72 34.59
C LYS A 42 -4.23 8.85 33.64
N LYS A 43 -5.26 9.43 33.03
CA LYS A 43 -6.06 8.79 31.99
C LYS A 43 -5.16 8.41 30.80
N GLY A 44 -4.97 7.10 30.59
CA GLY A 44 -4.14 6.54 29.53
C GLY A 44 -2.87 5.84 30.03
N ASP A 45 -2.57 5.91 31.32
CA ASP A 45 -1.56 5.06 31.96
C ASP A 45 -2.13 3.65 32.21
N SER A 46 -1.23 2.66 32.23
CA SER A 46 -1.56 1.25 32.46
C SER A 46 -1.90 0.98 33.93
N SER A 47 -2.68 -0.08 34.18
CA SER A 47 -3.03 -0.51 35.54
C SER A 47 -1.81 -1.13 36.25
N GLU A 48 -1.80 -1.14 37.58
CA GLU A 48 -0.69 -1.72 38.36
C GLU A 48 -0.43 -3.20 38.02
N GLU A 49 -1.46 -3.94 37.63
CA GLU A 49 -1.35 -5.33 37.18
C GLU A 49 -0.57 -5.45 35.87
N GLU A 50 -0.87 -4.60 34.89
CA GLU A 50 -0.14 -4.53 33.62
C GLU A 50 1.32 -4.10 33.84
N LEU A 51 1.57 -3.16 34.77
CA LEU A 51 2.93 -2.72 35.09
C LEU A 51 3.80 -3.85 35.65
N LYS A 52 3.23 -4.74 36.46
CA LYS A 52 3.95 -5.91 37.00
C LYS A 52 4.24 -6.97 35.94
N MET A 53 3.40 -7.09 34.92
CA MET A 53 3.60 -8.00 33.79
C MET A 53 4.59 -7.45 32.74
N ALA A 54 4.93 -6.16 32.81
CA ALA A 54 5.79 -5.53 31.84
C ALA A 54 7.19 -6.17 31.84
N THR A 55 7.59 -6.68 30.68
CA THR A 55 8.90 -7.28 30.44
C THR A 55 9.52 -6.68 29.18
N GLN A 56 10.85 -6.66 29.11
CA GLN A 56 11.53 -6.16 27.92
C GLN A 56 11.41 -7.18 26.79
N LEU A 57 10.83 -6.77 25.66
CA LEU A 57 10.86 -7.56 24.44
C LEU A 57 12.28 -7.53 23.85
N THR A 58 12.89 -8.70 23.67
CA THR A 58 14.16 -8.85 22.97
C THR A 58 13.92 -8.96 21.46
N GLY A 59 14.70 -8.23 20.67
CA GLY A 59 14.58 -8.20 19.20
C GLY A 59 13.62 -7.14 18.65
N PRO A 60 13.27 -7.21 17.35
CA PRO A 60 12.49 -6.18 16.68
C PRO A 60 11.02 -6.18 17.13
N VAL A 61 10.52 -5.01 17.54
CA VAL A 61 9.12 -4.82 17.94
C VAL A 61 8.19 -4.99 16.72
N MET A 62 7.28 -5.97 16.81
CA MET A 62 6.33 -6.34 15.75
C MET A 62 7.03 -6.54 14.39
N PRO A 63 7.80 -7.64 14.20
CA PRO A 63 8.56 -7.86 12.98
C PRO A 63 7.65 -7.86 11.75
N ILE A 64 8.07 -7.16 10.70
CA ILE A 64 7.35 -7.13 9.42
C ILE A 64 7.56 -8.47 8.73
N LYS A 65 6.47 -9.19 8.46
CA LYS A 65 6.49 -10.46 7.73
C LYS A 65 5.89 -10.27 6.34
N THR A 66 6.53 -10.85 5.35
CA THR A 66 5.98 -10.94 3.99
C THR A 66 4.96 -12.07 3.96
N VAL A 67 3.67 -11.70 3.96
CA VAL A 67 2.56 -12.65 3.93
C VAL A 67 2.09 -12.80 2.50
N TYR A 68 2.06 -14.03 2.00
CA TYR A 68 1.49 -14.37 0.70
C TYR A 68 0.13 -15.03 0.90
N LYS A 69 -0.88 -14.51 0.19
CA LYS A 69 -2.20 -15.14 0.18
C LYS A 69 -2.12 -16.40 -0.68
N LYS A 70 -2.35 -17.57 -0.08
CA LYS A 70 -2.45 -18.83 -0.81
C LYS A 70 -3.81 -18.90 -1.49
N GLU A 71 -3.81 -18.93 -2.82
CA GLU A 71 -5.03 -19.15 -3.59
C GLU A 71 -5.38 -20.64 -3.67
N LYS A 72 -6.68 -20.95 -3.72
CA LYS A 72 -7.15 -22.32 -3.94
C LYS A 72 -7.14 -22.63 -5.44
N ALA A 73 -6.90 -23.90 -5.78
CA ALA A 73 -7.06 -24.37 -7.15
C ALA A 73 -8.50 -24.13 -7.62
N ARG A 74 -8.64 -23.63 -8.85
CA ARG A 74 -9.91 -23.31 -9.50
C ARG A 74 -9.89 -23.84 -10.92
N VAL A 75 -11.06 -24.13 -11.46
CA VAL A 75 -11.21 -24.51 -12.87
C VAL A 75 -10.92 -23.29 -13.75
N ILE A 76 -10.12 -23.48 -14.78
CA ILE A 76 -9.71 -22.41 -15.71
C ILE A 76 -10.91 -22.03 -16.58
N SER A 77 -11.22 -20.73 -16.66
CA SER A 77 -12.30 -20.22 -17.51
C SER A 77 -11.93 -20.27 -19.00
N GLU A 78 -12.92 -20.21 -19.89
CA GLU A 78 -12.67 -20.17 -21.34
C GLU A 78 -11.94 -18.89 -21.75
N ASP A 79 -12.25 -17.76 -21.11
CA ASP A 79 -11.57 -16.47 -21.34
C ASP A 79 -10.08 -16.53 -20.99
N GLU A 80 -9.73 -17.18 -19.87
CA GLU A 80 -8.34 -17.38 -19.45
C GLU A 80 -7.57 -18.26 -20.44
N LYS A 81 -8.22 -19.29 -21.01
CA LYS A 81 -7.61 -20.16 -22.04
C LYS A 81 -7.36 -19.42 -23.34
N ASN A 82 -8.29 -18.55 -23.73
CA ASN A 82 -8.22 -17.79 -24.97
C ASN A 82 -7.31 -16.55 -24.86
N PHE A 83 -6.91 -16.17 -23.65
CA PHE A 83 -6.05 -15.01 -23.41
C PHE A 83 -4.61 -15.21 -23.91
N LYS A 84 -4.23 -14.47 -24.95
CA LYS A 84 -2.88 -14.49 -25.54
C LYS A 84 -1.91 -13.59 -24.75
N ALA A 85 -1.42 -14.07 -23.61
CA ALA A 85 -0.55 -13.29 -22.71
C ALA A 85 0.68 -12.67 -23.41
N PHE A 86 1.42 -13.45 -24.20
CA PHE A 86 2.61 -12.96 -24.90
C PHE A 86 2.29 -11.84 -25.90
N ALA A 87 1.25 -12.02 -26.70
CA ALA A 87 0.82 -11.02 -27.67
C ALA A 87 0.34 -9.73 -26.97
N SER A 88 -0.43 -9.86 -25.88
CA SER A 88 -0.88 -8.74 -25.07
C SER A 88 0.28 -7.91 -24.52
N LEU A 89 1.32 -8.56 -23.96
CA LEU A 89 2.52 -7.88 -23.48
C LEU A 89 3.27 -7.13 -24.60
N ARG A 90 3.40 -7.75 -25.79
CA ARG A 90 4.06 -7.12 -26.94
C ARG A 90 3.27 -5.90 -27.43
N MET A 91 1.94 -6.01 -27.50
CA MET A 91 1.05 -4.91 -27.89
C MET A 91 1.07 -3.77 -26.88
N ALA A 92 1.05 -4.06 -25.57
CA ALA A 92 1.15 -3.05 -24.52
C ALA A 92 2.46 -2.24 -24.64
N ARG A 93 3.60 -2.92 -24.87
CA ARG A 93 4.89 -2.25 -25.12
C ARG A 93 4.85 -1.38 -26.38
N ALA A 94 4.29 -1.90 -27.48
CA ALA A 94 4.19 -1.15 -28.73
C ALA A 94 3.29 0.09 -28.59
N ASN A 95 2.15 -0.03 -27.90
CA ASN A 95 1.22 1.05 -27.63
C ASN A 95 1.87 2.13 -26.75
N ALA A 96 2.55 1.75 -25.66
CA ALA A 96 3.27 2.71 -24.82
C ALA A 96 4.35 3.47 -25.60
N ARG A 97 5.10 2.77 -26.47
CA ARG A 97 6.14 3.39 -27.31
C ARG A 97 5.57 4.33 -28.38
N LEU A 98 4.47 3.93 -29.03
CA LEU A 98 3.91 4.65 -30.18
C LEU A 98 2.82 5.64 -29.81
N PHE A 99 2.46 5.78 -28.53
CA PHE A 99 1.37 6.64 -28.07
C PHE A 99 1.52 8.09 -28.58
N GLY A 100 2.68 8.71 -28.33
CA GLY A 100 2.91 10.10 -28.74
C GLY A 100 2.89 10.30 -30.26
N ILE A 101 3.51 9.38 -31.02
CA ILE A 101 3.54 9.46 -32.49
C ILE A 101 2.13 9.29 -33.07
N ARG A 102 1.35 8.35 -32.54
CA ARG A 102 -0.04 8.14 -32.97
C ARG A 102 -0.91 9.34 -32.64
N ALA A 103 -0.76 9.93 -31.45
CA ALA A 103 -1.48 11.15 -31.07
C ALA A 103 -1.12 12.33 -31.97
N LYS A 104 0.17 12.53 -32.29
CA LYS A 104 0.64 13.57 -33.22
C LYS A 104 0.05 13.38 -34.62
N ARG A 105 0.15 12.18 -35.19
CA ARG A 105 -0.40 11.89 -36.53
C ARG A 105 -1.92 12.04 -36.58
N ALA A 106 -2.63 11.63 -35.53
CA ALA A 106 -4.07 11.84 -35.46
C ALA A 106 -4.44 13.33 -35.43
N LYS A 107 -3.65 14.16 -34.72
CA LYS A 107 -3.84 15.61 -34.69
C LYS A 107 -3.56 16.25 -36.05
N GLU A 108 -2.43 15.92 -36.69
CA GLU A 108 -2.07 16.43 -38.02
C GLU A 108 -3.09 16.02 -39.09
N ALA A 109 -3.58 14.78 -39.06
CA ALA A 109 -4.62 14.33 -39.98
C ALA A 109 -5.94 15.11 -39.76
N ALA A 110 -6.34 15.34 -38.51
CA ALA A 110 -7.52 16.14 -38.20
C ALA A 110 -7.37 17.60 -38.66
N GLU A 111 -6.19 18.21 -38.50
CA GLU A 111 -5.90 19.57 -38.99
C GLU A 111 -5.98 19.64 -40.52
N GLN A 112 -5.42 18.66 -41.24
CA GLN A 112 -5.52 18.57 -42.69
C GLN A 112 -6.96 18.36 -43.19
N ASP A 113 -7.76 17.55 -42.48
CA ASP A 113 -9.16 17.35 -42.83
C ASP A 113 -10.01 18.60 -42.57
N VAL A 114 -9.63 19.44 -41.61
CA VAL A 114 -10.26 20.76 -41.39
C VAL A 114 -9.85 21.74 -42.49
N GLU A 115 -8.59 21.74 -42.91
CA GLU A 115 -8.10 22.59 -43.99
C GLU A 115 -8.73 22.22 -45.34
N LYS A 116 -8.92 20.93 -45.63
CA LYS A 116 -9.63 20.46 -46.84
C LYS A 116 -11.13 20.79 -46.86
N LYS A 117 -11.73 21.04 -45.70
CA LYS A 117 -13.15 21.41 -45.57
C LYS A 117 -13.38 22.92 -45.61
N LYS A 118 -12.32 23.73 -45.48
CA LYS A 118 -12.34 25.16 -45.74
C LYS A 118 -12.20 25.40 -47.25
#